data_AF-A0A7X9DBV1-F1
#
_entry.id   AF-A0A7X9DBV1-F1
#
_cell.length_a   1.000
_cell.length_b   1.000
_cell.length_c   1.000
_cell.angle_alpha   90.00
_cell.angle_beta   90.00
_cell.angle_gamma   90.00
#
_symmetry.space_group_name_H-M   'P 1'
#
loop_
_entity.id
_entity.type
_entity.pdbx_description
1 polymer ?
#
loop_
_entity_poly.entity_id
_entity_poly.type
_entity_poly.pdbx_seq_one_letter_code
_entity_poly.pdbx_strand_id
1 'polypeptide(L)'
;KYFDLVVSREVLEHIPHNEIDSCIDEWDRVSQGKMVHIIAVSERGPSAIDDPVHINVQSENWWINKFKQHDYQAIKNPQKFFISPFGNSGYLMFLKN
;
A
#
# COMPACT_ATOMS: atom_id res chain seq x y z
N LYS A 1 -20.57 3.98 1.03
CA LYS A 1 -19.56 3.36 0.13
C LYS A 1 -19.95 3.70 -1.32
N TYR A 2 -19.05 4.35 -2.06
CA TYR A 2 -19.30 5.03 -3.34
C TYR A 2 -18.52 4.45 -4.51
N PHE A 3 -17.33 3.91 -4.25
CA PHE A 3 -16.43 3.39 -5.28
C PHE A 3 -16.28 1.88 -5.15
N ASP A 4 -16.38 1.16 -6.25
CA ASP A 4 -16.17 -0.29 -6.27
C ASP A 4 -14.72 -0.69 -5.94
N LEU A 5 -13.77 0.23 -6.16
CA LEU A 5 -12.34 0.05 -5.95
C LEU A 5 -11.66 1.38 -5.62
N VAL A 6 -10.78 1.38 -4.62
CA VAL A 6 -9.81 2.46 -4.39
C VAL A 6 -8.45 2.03 -4.91
N VAL A 7 -7.79 2.90 -5.66
CA VAL A 7 -6.44 2.65 -6.19
C VAL A 7 -5.52 3.80 -5.83
N SER A 8 -4.31 3.47 -5.42
CA SER A 8 -3.22 4.44 -5.34
C SER A 8 -1.91 3.83 -5.84
N ARG A 9 -1.00 4.69 -6.32
CA ARG A 9 0.27 4.26 -6.90
C ARG A 9 1.37 5.25 -6.56
N GLU A 10 2.39 4.77 -5.85
CA GLU A 10 3.60 5.50 -5.45
C GLU A 10 3.23 6.81 -4.72
N VAL A 11 2.37 6.70 -3.68
CA VAL A 11 1.91 7.84 -2.88
C VAL A 11 1.87 7.59 -1.37
N LEU A 12 1.80 6.33 -0.90
CA LEU A 12 1.64 6.02 0.53
C LEU A 12 2.93 6.26 1.33
N GLU A 13 4.06 6.03 0.70
CA GLU A 13 5.41 6.29 1.19
C GLU A 13 5.69 7.80 1.40
N HIS A 14 4.84 8.67 0.87
CA HIS A 14 4.90 10.12 1.05
C HIS A 14 3.98 10.63 2.16
N ILE A 15 3.17 9.76 2.78
CA ILE A 15 2.23 10.13 3.84
C ILE A 15 2.89 9.89 5.20
N PRO A 16 2.84 10.84 6.15
CA PRO A 16 3.37 10.64 7.50
C PRO A 16 2.81 9.39 8.16
N HIS A 17 3.66 8.62 8.86
CA HIS A 17 3.27 7.35 9.49
C HIS A 17 2.00 7.49 10.34
N ASN A 18 1.90 8.56 11.13
CA ASN A 18 0.79 8.84 12.04
C ASN A 18 -0.53 9.20 11.35
N GLU A 19 -0.52 9.42 10.03
CA GLU A 19 -1.71 9.75 9.24
C GLU A 19 -2.25 8.55 8.44
N ILE A 20 -1.46 7.47 8.30
CA ILE A 20 -1.84 6.28 7.51
C ILE A 20 -3.16 5.67 7.99
N ASP A 21 -3.40 5.63 9.30
CA ASP A 21 -4.66 5.11 9.85
C ASP A 21 -5.87 5.90 9.35
N SER A 22 -5.82 7.23 9.41
CA SER A 22 -6.89 8.10 8.94
C SER A 22 -7.09 7.99 7.43
N CYS A 23 -6.03 7.76 6.65
CA CYS A 23 -6.16 7.48 5.23
C CYS A 23 -6.90 6.16 4.97
N ILE A 24 -6.56 5.09 5.69
CA ILE A 24 -7.23 3.79 5.55
C ILE A 24 -8.71 3.89 5.95
N ASP A 25 -9.02 4.60 7.04
CA ASP A 25 -10.40 4.87 7.47
C ASP A 25 -11.21 5.58 6.38
N GLU A 26 -10.61 6.59 5.75
CA GLU A 26 -11.25 7.35 4.68
C GLU A 26 -11.46 6.48 3.43
N TRP A 27 -10.47 5.66 3.06
CA TRP A 27 -10.62 4.71 1.96
C TRP A 27 -11.68 3.63 2.26
N ASP A 28 -11.80 3.17 3.50
CA ASP A 28 -12.87 2.24 3.90
C ASP A 28 -14.25 2.89 3.81
N ARG A 29 -14.38 4.14 4.26
CA ARG A 29 -15.62 4.92 4.19
C ARG A 29 -16.14 5.03 2.75
N VAL A 30 -15.25 5.27 1.80
CA VAL A 30 -15.61 5.49 0.39
C VAL A 30 -15.60 4.22 -0.46
N SER A 31 -14.79 3.21 -0.15
CA SER A 31 -14.67 1.98 -0.95
C SER A 31 -15.75 0.96 -0.62
N GLN A 32 -16.11 0.11 -1.58
CA GLN A 32 -16.88 -1.12 -1.36
C GLN A 32 -16.03 -2.26 -0.77
N GLY A 33 -14.94 -1.95 -0.07
CA GLY A 33 -14.09 -2.94 0.60
C GLY A 33 -13.01 -3.57 -0.30
N LYS A 34 -12.69 -2.94 -1.43
CA LYS A 34 -11.61 -3.37 -2.33
C LYS A 34 -10.61 -2.24 -2.51
N MET A 35 -9.33 -2.55 -2.34
CA MET A 35 -8.24 -1.59 -2.51
C MET A 35 -7.07 -2.22 -3.26
N VAL A 36 -6.39 -1.42 -4.08
CA VAL A 36 -5.13 -1.78 -4.71
C VAL A 36 -4.14 -0.63 -4.47
N HIS A 37 -3.05 -0.93 -3.77
CA HIS A 37 -2.00 0.02 -3.48
C HIS A 37 -0.68 -0.49 -4.04
N ILE A 38 -0.04 0.33 -4.87
CA ILE A 38 1.32 0.12 -5.35
C ILE A 38 2.20 1.08 -4.56
N ILE A 39 3.13 0.55 -3.77
CA ILE A 39 3.88 1.33 -2.78
C ILE A 39 5.38 1.11 -2.98
N ALA A 40 6.20 2.16 -2.93
CA ALA A 40 7.64 2.00 -2.80
C ALA A 40 7.98 1.44 -1.40
N VAL A 41 8.28 0.14 -1.34
CA VAL A 41 8.64 -0.55 -0.11
C VAL A 41 10.15 -0.61 0.08
N SER A 42 10.61 -0.85 1.32
CA SER A 42 12.03 -0.91 1.66
C SER A 42 12.84 -1.93 0.84
N GLU A 43 12.18 -2.99 0.37
CA GLU A 43 12.72 -4.07 -0.44
C GLU A 43 13.12 -3.60 -1.86
N ARG A 44 12.73 -2.39 -2.27
CA ARG A 44 13.21 -1.69 -3.48
C ARG A 44 14.62 -1.11 -3.32
N GLY A 45 15.17 -1.13 -2.09
CA GLY A 45 16.52 -0.69 -1.78
C GLY A 45 16.72 0.83 -1.90
N PRO A 46 17.91 1.29 -2.32
CA PRO A 46 18.25 2.72 -2.39
C PRO A 46 17.21 3.60 -3.11
N SER A 47 16.60 3.09 -4.17
CA SER A 47 15.59 3.85 -4.92
C SER A 47 14.31 4.17 -4.14
N ALA A 48 14.02 3.44 -3.06
CA ALA A 48 12.96 3.81 -2.12
C ALA A 48 13.51 4.59 -0.92
N ILE A 49 14.68 4.22 -0.39
CA ILE A 49 15.20 4.75 0.87
C ILE A 49 15.85 6.14 0.69
N ASP A 50 16.53 6.36 -0.42
CA ASP A 50 17.34 7.57 -0.66
C ASP A 50 16.55 8.68 -1.36
N ASP A 51 15.27 8.44 -1.67
CA ASP A 51 14.39 9.47 -2.21
C ASP A 51 13.94 10.43 -1.08
N PRO A 52 14.33 11.73 -1.13
CA PRO A 52 14.05 12.67 -0.05
C PRO A 52 12.55 12.97 0.15
N VAL A 53 11.69 12.63 -0.82
CA VAL A 53 10.24 12.81 -0.66
C VAL A 53 9.54 11.56 -0.09
N HIS A 54 10.23 10.43 0.07
CA HIS A 54 9.70 9.25 0.75
C HIS A 54 9.89 9.36 2.27
N ILE A 55 8.90 9.92 2.95
CA ILE A 55 8.95 10.16 4.40
C ILE A 55 8.51 8.94 5.24
N ASN A 56 7.94 7.92 4.61
CA ASN A 56 7.41 6.73 5.28
C ASN A 56 7.68 5.45 4.46
N VAL A 57 8.96 5.13 4.30
CA VAL A 57 9.38 3.87 3.67
C VAL A 57 9.28 2.73 4.69
N GLN A 58 8.46 1.73 4.38
CA GLN A 58 8.24 0.57 5.25
C GLN A 58 8.39 -0.73 4.45
N SER A 59 8.56 -1.85 5.15
CA SER A 59 8.56 -3.18 4.52
C SER A 59 7.18 -3.58 4.01
N GLU A 60 7.13 -4.48 3.03
CA GLU A 60 5.87 -5.04 2.52
C GLU A 60 5.03 -5.64 3.67
N ASN A 61 5.69 -6.36 4.60
CA ASN A 61 5.03 -6.95 5.76
C ASN A 61 4.44 -5.91 6.72
N TRP A 62 5.09 -4.75 6.87
CA TRP A 62 4.56 -3.67 7.69
C TRP A 62 3.24 -3.16 7.09
N TRP A 63 3.22 -2.90 5.79
CA TRP A 63 1.99 -2.46 5.10
C TRP A 63 0.88 -3.51 5.22
N ILE A 64 1.18 -4.78 4.96
CA ILE A 64 0.20 -5.88 5.12
C ILE A 64 -0.38 -5.89 6.53
N ASN A 65 0.46 -5.80 7.56
CA ASN A 65 0.01 -5.79 8.95
C ASN A 65 -0.77 -4.51 9.29
N LYS A 66 -0.41 -3.38 8.69
CA LYS A 66 -1.11 -2.11 8.88
C LYS A 66 -2.54 -2.19 8.35
N PHE A 67 -2.74 -2.63 7.12
CA PHE A 67 -4.08 -2.85 6.57
C PHE A 67 -4.85 -3.95 7.33
N LYS A 68 -4.17 -4.97 7.83
CA LYS A 68 -4.80 -6.00 8.67
C LYS A 68 -5.40 -5.47 9.96
N GLN A 69 -4.84 -4.40 10.54
CA GLN A 69 -5.43 -3.72 11.71
C GLN A 69 -6.79 -3.07 11.41
N HIS A 70 -7.12 -2.89 10.13
CA HIS A 70 -8.33 -2.26 9.62
C HIS A 70 -9.31 -3.25 8.96
N ASP A 71 -9.20 -4.53 9.32
CA ASP A 71 -9.99 -5.64 8.77
C ASP A 71 -9.79 -5.90 7.27
N TYR A 72 -8.64 -5.51 6.71
CA TYR A 72 -8.27 -5.82 5.33
C TYR A 72 -7.30 -7.01 5.27
N GLN A 73 -7.58 -7.96 4.37
CA GLN A 73 -6.67 -9.05 4.03
C GLN A 73 -5.95 -8.78 2.72
N ALA A 74 -4.62 -8.91 2.75
CA ALA A 74 -3.81 -8.87 1.55
C ALA A 74 -4.04 -10.13 0.71
N ILE A 75 -4.45 -9.96 -0.54
CA ILE A 75 -4.40 -11.03 -1.53
C ILE A 75 -2.99 -11.07 -2.09
N LYS A 76 -2.24 -12.10 -1.72
CA LYS A 76 -0.99 -12.42 -2.42
C LYS A 76 -1.35 -12.94 -3.81
N ASN A 77 -1.01 -12.20 -4.86
CA ASN A 77 -1.07 -12.75 -6.20
C ASN A 77 -0.02 -13.88 -6.31
N PRO A 78 -0.40 -15.15 -6.55
CA PRO A 78 0.56 -16.24 -6.71
C PRO A 78 1.49 -16.04 -7.92
N GLN A 79 1.11 -15.16 -8.85
CA GLN A 79 1.96 -14.67 -9.93
C GLN A 79 2.65 -13.40 -9.43
N LYS A 80 3.85 -13.52 -8.88
CA LYS A 80 4.74 -12.44 -8.40
C LYS A 80 5.19 -11.48 -9.52
N PHE A 81 4.26 -10.87 -10.26
CA PHE A 81 4.57 -10.19 -11.51
C PHE A 81 3.89 -8.83 -11.60
N PHE A 82 4.42 -7.88 -10.84
CA PHE A 82 4.75 -6.57 -11.39
C PHE A 82 6.16 -6.22 -10.92
N ILE A 83 7.15 -6.92 -11.48
CA ILE A 83 8.53 -6.43 -11.45
C ILE A 83 8.55 -5.26 -12.42
N SER A 84 8.45 -4.05 -11.88
CA SER A 84 8.77 -2.86 -12.67
C SER A 84 10.23 -3.01 -13.12
N PRO A 85 10.59 -2.64 -14.37
CA PRO A 85 11.99 -2.53 -14.77
C PRO A 85 12.79 -1.54 -13.88
N PHE A 86 12.09 -0.77 -13.02
CA PHE A 86 12.63 0.19 -12.06
C PHE A 86 12.65 -0.31 -10.60
N GLY A 87 12.49 -1.63 -10.37
CA GLY A 87 12.63 -2.27 -9.06
C GLY A 87 11.35 -2.92 -8.51
N ASN A 88 11.47 -3.55 -7.33
CA ASN A 88 10.35 -4.16 -6.61
C ASN A 88 9.48 -3.07 -5.95
N SER A 89 8.40 -2.62 -6.59
CA SER A 89 7.33 -1.96 -5.86
C SER A 89 6.45 -3.00 -5.17
N GLY A 90 6.06 -2.74 -3.92
CA GLY A 90 5.10 -3.57 -3.20
C GLY A 90 3.74 -3.40 -3.84
N TYR A 91 3.28 -4.41 -4.57
CA TYR A 91 1.91 -4.47 -5.10
C TYR A 91 1.03 -5.19 -4.08
N LEU A 92 0.12 -4.44 -3.45
CA LEU A 92 -0.77 -4.98 -2.43
C LEU A 92 -2.22 -4.79 -2.85
N MET A 93 -2.92 -5.90 -3.02
CA MET A 93 -4.36 -5.92 -3.18
C MET A 93 -4.99 -6.30 -1.85
N PHE A 94 -6.00 -5.55 -1.42
CA PHE A 94 -6.67 -5.75 -0.15
C PHE A 94 -8.17 -5.93 -0.32
N LEU A 95 -8.72 -6.91 0.39
CA LEU A 95 -10.16 -7.11 0.52
C LEU A 95 -10.57 -6.97 1.98
N LYS A 96 -11.69 -6.31 2.23
CA LYS A 96 -12.34 -6.29 3.54
C LYS A 96 -12.83 -7.71 3.88
N ASN A 97 -12.55 -8.14 5.11
CA ASN A 97 -13.11 -9.38 5.69
C ASN A 97 -14.61 -9.31 5.89
#